data_AF-A0A1L5KUL7-F1
#
_entry.id   AF-A0A1L5KUL7-F1
#
_cell.length_a   1.000
_cell.length_b   1.000
_cell.length_c   1.000
_cell.angle_alpha   90.00
_cell.angle_beta   90.00
_cell.angle_gamma   90.00
#
_symmetry.space_group_name_H-M   'P 1'
#
loop_
_entity.id
_entity.type
_entity.pdbx_description
1 polymer ?
#
loop_
_entity_poly.entity_id
_entity_poly.type
_entity_poly.pdbx_seq_one_letter_code
_entity_poly.pdbx_strand_id
1 'polypeptide(L)'
;MASATDDKMATTQQTNSKAANEPSDSYVETKRQAVIEAREQALQAKAEAVRVKAQFRAEAIRAKAGEKASRTLAKAENRALKIEGIAPAEVERKIRLDVHGRPKPAMRGWIHAVAAPLSLAAGIVLICLAHGASLKWACAVFMTSSLVLFTNSACYHLGDWSPRVSDVLRRIDHVNIFLLIAGTYTPVSFALEPFWRNIIIISMWACTVIAIIIHVIWINAPRWLYTVVYIIFGIYGLAYMVMFWNSPYAGPAVVVLLCSGGACYILGAIVYALRKPDPWPRVFGFHEIFHCGTVAGYACHMVAIYMVIVALWH
;
A
#
# COMPACT_ATOMS: atom_id res chain seq x y z
N MET A 1 88.35 30.85 41.15
CA MET A 1 87.19 29.95 40.95
C MET A 1 86.12 30.73 40.19
N ALA A 2 85.96 30.46 38.90
CA ALA A 2 84.88 30.94 38.01
C ALA A 2 84.88 29.97 36.82
N SER A 3 83.89 29.12 36.51
CA SER A 3 82.43 29.27 36.37
C SER A 3 82.03 30.35 35.37
N ALA A 4 81.84 29.95 34.10
CA ALA A 4 80.82 30.43 33.17
C ALA A 4 81.14 30.00 31.71
N THR A 5 81.08 28.71 31.37
CA THR A 5 81.11 28.27 29.96
C THR A 5 80.35 26.96 29.76
N ASP A 6 79.10 26.84 30.20
CA ASP A 6 78.26 25.67 29.86
C ASP A 6 76.84 26.03 29.38
N ASP A 7 76.56 27.31 29.14
CA ASP A 7 75.20 27.76 28.78
C ASP A 7 75.04 28.19 27.31
N LYS A 8 76.09 28.00 26.48
CA LYS A 8 76.05 28.33 25.03
C LYS A 8 75.91 27.12 24.11
N MET A 9 76.05 25.89 24.62
CA MET A 9 75.91 24.68 23.79
C MET A 9 74.47 24.15 23.72
N ALA A 10 73.62 24.39 24.72
CA ALA A 10 72.25 23.89 24.71
C ALA A 10 71.32 24.64 23.75
N THR A 11 71.53 25.94 23.52
CA THR A 11 70.64 26.77 22.68
C THR A 11 70.87 26.58 21.18
N THR A 12 72.03 26.03 20.78
CA THR A 12 72.41 25.89 19.36
C THR A 12 71.92 24.57 18.74
N GLN A 13 71.61 23.55 19.55
CA GLN A 13 71.10 22.27 19.03
C GLN A 13 69.58 22.21 18.88
N GLN A 14 68.83 23.13 19.51
CA GLN A 14 67.38 23.14 19.42
C GLN A 14 66.83 23.90 18.20
N THR A 15 67.66 24.69 17.51
CA THR A 15 67.28 25.43 16.30
C THR A 15 67.48 24.63 15.01
N ASN A 16 68.35 23.60 15.01
CA ASN A 16 68.67 22.83 13.80
C ASN A 16 67.76 21.63 13.52
N SER A 17 66.88 21.21 14.44
CA SER A 17 65.92 20.12 14.14
C SER A 17 64.60 20.60 13.53
N LYS A 18 64.33 21.92 13.54
CA LYS A 18 63.11 22.49 12.93
C LYS A 18 63.24 22.78 11.44
N ALA A 19 64.45 23.01 10.93
CA ALA A 19 64.67 23.39 9.52
C ALA A 19 64.67 22.20 8.54
N ALA A 20 64.76 20.95 9.03
CA ALA A 20 64.86 19.76 8.17
C ALA A 20 63.50 19.14 7.78
N ASN A 21 62.39 19.77 8.12
CA ASN A 21 61.04 19.23 7.88
C ASN A 21 60.09 20.22 7.18
N GLU A 22 60.63 21.33 6.64
CA GLU A 22 59.86 22.23 5.79
C GLU A 22 59.93 21.73 4.33
N PRO A 23 58.78 21.49 3.66
CA PRO A 23 58.79 21.09 2.27
C PRO A 23 59.49 22.17 1.41
N SER A 24 60.33 21.77 0.46
CA SER A 24 61.00 22.73 -0.42
C SER A 24 59.97 23.58 -1.19
N ASP A 25 60.29 24.86 -1.45
CA ASP A 25 59.38 25.79 -2.14
C ASP A 25 58.82 25.22 -3.46
N SER A 26 59.64 24.46 -4.20
CA SER A 26 59.26 23.75 -5.42
C SER A 26 58.16 22.69 -5.19
N TYR A 27 58.22 21.95 -4.07
CA TYR A 27 57.19 20.98 -3.70
C TYR A 27 55.85 21.67 -3.36
N VAL A 28 55.91 22.80 -2.64
CA VAL A 28 54.72 23.59 -2.29
C VAL A 28 54.08 24.20 -3.54
N GLU A 29 54.87 24.74 -4.46
CA GLU A 29 54.40 25.32 -5.73
C GLU A 29 53.71 24.25 -6.60
N THR A 30 54.31 23.05 -6.71
CA THR A 30 53.74 21.93 -7.48
C THR A 30 52.40 21.47 -6.90
N LYS A 31 52.31 21.37 -5.57
CA LYS A 31 51.05 21.04 -4.89
C LYS A 31 49.99 22.12 -5.08
N ARG A 32 50.37 23.40 -5.02
CA ARG A 32 49.47 24.53 -5.26
C ARG A 32 48.93 24.51 -6.70
N GLN A 33 49.79 24.23 -7.69
CA GLN A 33 49.40 24.12 -9.09
C GLN A 33 48.43 22.94 -9.32
N ALA A 34 48.73 21.77 -8.75
CA ALA A 34 47.85 20.61 -8.82
C ALA A 34 46.47 20.87 -8.19
N VAL A 35 46.40 21.65 -7.10
CA VAL A 35 45.14 22.05 -6.47
C VAL A 35 44.34 23.02 -7.34
N ILE A 36 45.01 23.95 -8.03
CA ILE A 36 44.37 24.88 -8.97
C ILE A 36 43.78 24.10 -10.16
N GLU A 37 44.54 23.20 -10.76
CA GLU A 37 44.08 22.37 -11.87
C GLU A 37 42.92 21.46 -11.46
N ALA A 38 43.00 20.80 -10.30
CA ALA A 38 41.91 19.99 -9.77
C ALA A 38 40.64 20.82 -9.51
N ARG A 39 40.79 22.08 -9.06
CA ARG A 39 39.66 22.99 -8.86
C ARG A 39 39.03 23.41 -10.19
N GLU A 40 39.83 23.69 -11.21
CA GLU A 40 39.33 24.02 -12.55
C GLU A 40 38.61 22.84 -13.20
N GLN A 41 39.17 21.64 -13.11
CA GLN A 41 38.52 20.41 -13.58
C GLN A 41 37.18 20.17 -12.86
N ALA A 42 37.15 20.36 -11.54
CA ALA A 42 35.91 20.23 -10.77
C ALA A 42 34.86 21.28 -11.16
N LEU A 43 35.27 22.51 -11.46
CA LEU A 43 34.37 23.57 -11.94
C LEU A 43 33.82 23.25 -13.34
N GLN A 44 34.66 22.75 -14.25
CA GLN A 44 34.26 22.33 -15.58
C GLN A 44 33.28 21.15 -15.53
N ALA A 45 33.58 20.12 -14.75
CA ALA A 45 32.69 18.97 -14.55
C ALA A 45 31.33 19.38 -13.96
N LYS A 46 31.34 20.33 -13.01
CA LYS A 46 30.10 20.89 -12.44
C LYS A 46 29.31 21.68 -13.48
N ALA A 47 29.98 22.47 -14.32
CA ALA A 47 29.32 23.23 -15.39
C ALA A 47 28.71 22.29 -16.45
N GLU A 48 29.39 21.21 -16.81
CA GLU A 48 28.90 20.21 -17.74
C GLU A 48 27.68 19.46 -17.17
N ALA A 49 27.73 19.03 -15.91
CA ALA A 49 26.59 18.40 -15.23
C ALA A 49 25.34 19.32 -15.21
N VAL A 50 25.54 20.63 -15.01
CA VAL A 50 24.45 21.62 -15.06
C VAL A 50 23.88 21.74 -16.48
N ARG A 51 24.74 21.78 -17.52
CA ARG A 51 24.32 21.85 -18.93
C ARG A 51 23.52 20.62 -19.33
N VAL A 52 24.00 19.42 -19.00
CA VAL A 52 23.31 18.15 -19.29
C VAL A 52 21.94 18.12 -18.60
N LYS A 53 21.86 18.51 -17.32
CA LYS A 53 20.57 18.61 -16.60
C LYS A 53 19.62 19.62 -17.23
N ALA A 54 20.13 20.74 -17.73
CA ALA A 54 19.34 21.75 -18.43
C ALA A 54 18.80 21.23 -19.77
N GLN A 55 19.61 20.48 -20.54
CA GLN A 55 19.20 19.84 -21.79
C GLN A 55 18.07 18.83 -21.57
N PHE A 56 18.22 17.92 -20.61
CA PHE A 56 17.16 16.94 -20.28
C PHE A 56 15.84 17.63 -19.88
N ARG A 57 15.91 18.71 -19.10
CA ARG A 57 14.70 19.51 -18.76
C ARG A 57 14.08 20.15 -19.99
N ALA A 58 14.89 20.71 -20.89
CA ALA A 58 14.40 21.33 -22.12
C ALA A 58 13.73 20.30 -23.04
N GLU A 59 14.31 19.10 -23.18
CA GLU A 59 13.72 17.99 -23.94
C GLU A 59 12.39 17.51 -23.34
N ALA A 60 12.33 17.35 -22.01
CA ALA A 60 11.09 16.97 -21.34
C ALA A 60 9.96 18.01 -21.53
N ILE A 61 10.30 19.30 -21.48
CA ILE A 61 9.35 20.39 -21.77
C ILE A 61 8.89 20.33 -23.22
N ARG A 62 9.80 20.14 -24.18
CA ARG A 62 9.48 20.02 -25.61
C ARG A 62 8.58 18.81 -25.89
N ALA A 63 8.87 17.66 -25.30
CA ALA A 63 8.06 16.46 -25.43
C ALA A 63 6.63 16.68 -24.90
N LYS A 64 6.50 17.29 -23.70
CA LYS A 64 5.19 17.60 -23.12
C LYS A 64 4.42 18.65 -23.92
N ALA A 65 5.11 19.64 -24.48
CA ALA A 65 4.52 20.63 -25.37
C ALA A 65 4.02 19.98 -26.67
N GLY A 66 4.81 19.06 -27.25
CA GLY A 66 4.42 18.27 -28.43
C GLY A 66 3.19 17.41 -28.18
N GLU A 67 3.12 16.72 -27.05
CA GLU A 67 1.94 15.91 -26.68
C GLU A 67 0.69 16.77 -26.46
N LYS A 68 0.84 17.96 -25.86
CA LYS A 68 -0.27 18.91 -25.70
C LYS A 68 -0.73 19.46 -27.06
N ALA A 69 0.20 19.78 -27.95
CA ALA A 69 -0.10 20.26 -29.29
C ALA A 69 -0.84 19.20 -30.10
N SER A 70 -0.36 17.95 -30.10
CA SER A 70 -1.01 16.85 -30.81
C SER A 70 -2.43 16.58 -30.28
N ARG A 71 -2.64 16.60 -28.95
CA ARG A 71 -3.99 16.50 -28.37
C ARG A 71 -4.91 17.64 -28.78
N THR A 72 -4.38 18.85 -28.88
CA THR A 72 -5.16 20.03 -29.26
C THR A 72 -5.56 19.96 -30.73
N LEU A 73 -4.63 19.57 -31.60
CA LEU A 73 -4.87 19.32 -33.02
C LEU A 73 -5.91 18.21 -33.21
N ALA A 74 -5.75 17.06 -32.55
CA ALA A 74 -6.71 15.97 -32.63
C ALA A 74 -8.12 16.38 -32.16
N LYS A 75 -8.22 17.24 -31.13
CA LYS A 75 -9.52 17.78 -30.67
C LYS A 75 -10.12 18.77 -31.69
N ALA A 76 -9.28 19.60 -32.31
CA ALA A 76 -9.71 20.53 -33.36
C ALA A 76 -10.18 19.78 -34.61
N GLU A 77 -9.43 18.77 -35.07
CA GLU A 77 -9.82 17.89 -36.18
C GLU A 77 -11.15 17.18 -35.90
N ASN A 78 -11.31 16.59 -34.71
CA ASN A 78 -12.59 15.98 -34.33
C ASN A 78 -13.77 16.98 -34.33
N ARG A 79 -13.50 18.25 -34.00
CA ARG A 79 -14.52 19.31 -34.04
C ARG A 79 -14.83 19.72 -35.48
N ALA A 80 -13.83 19.77 -36.35
CA ALA A 80 -13.99 20.03 -37.78
C ALA A 80 -14.80 18.92 -38.46
N LEU A 81 -14.45 17.65 -38.23
CA LEU A 81 -15.19 16.49 -38.75
C LEU A 81 -16.68 16.51 -38.35
N LYS A 82 -16.98 16.89 -37.11
CA LYS A 82 -18.37 17.07 -36.64
C LYS A 82 -19.12 18.18 -37.36
N ILE A 83 -18.45 19.29 -37.71
CA ILE A 83 -19.05 20.40 -38.47
C ILE A 83 -19.31 19.97 -39.91
N GLU A 84 -18.40 19.18 -40.48
CA GLU A 84 -18.51 18.64 -41.85
C GLU A 84 -19.52 17.48 -41.97
N GLY A 85 -20.16 17.07 -40.87
CA GLY A 85 -21.11 15.95 -40.87
C GLY A 85 -20.46 14.58 -41.09
N ILE A 86 -19.13 14.51 -41.07
CA ILE A 86 -18.37 13.28 -41.16
C ILE A 86 -18.39 12.63 -39.78
N ALA A 87 -18.96 11.44 -39.67
CA ALA A 87 -18.89 10.66 -38.44
C ALA A 87 -17.40 10.53 -38.06
N PRO A 88 -16.99 10.98 -36.86
CA PRO A 88 -15.60 10.83 -36.46
C PRO A 88 -15.23 9.35 -36.56
N ALA A 89 -14.06 9.05 -37.13
CA ALA A 89 -13.53 7.70 -37.15
C ALA A 89 -13.71 7.10 -35.75
N GLU A 90 -14.33 5.93 -35.67
CA GLU A 90 -14.57 5.27 -34.38
C GLU A 90 -13.20 5.11 -33.71
N VAL A 91 -12.91 5.98 -32.75
CA VAL A 91 -11.65 5.92 -32.02
C VAL A 91 -11.75 4.63 -31.23
N GLU A 92 -11.12 3.57 -31.75
CA GLU A 92 -11.03 2.28 -31.10
C GLU A 92 -10.43 2.54 -29.72
N ARG A 93 -11.30 2.60 -28.70
CA ARG A 93 -10.88 2.85 -27.33
C ARG A 93 -9.95 1.71 -26.99
N LYS A 94 -8.66 2.01 -26.85
CA LYS A 94 -7.63 1.05 -26.44
C LYS A 94 -8.14 0.28 -25.23
N ILE A 95 -8.55 -0.97 -25.45
CA ILE A 95 -9.12 -1.80 -24.41
C ILE A 95 -7.97 -2.12 -23.47
N ARG A 96 -8.12 -1.72 -22.21
CA ARG A 96 -7.14 -2.07 -21.19
C ARG A 96 -7.21 -3.57 -20.99
N LEU A 97 -6.08 -4.26 -21.13
CA LEU A 97 -5.99 -5.70 -20.92
C LEU A 97 -5.39 -5.99 -19.55
N ASP A 98 -5.78 -7.09 -18.93
CA ASP A 98 -5.09 -7.62 -17.76
C ASP A 98 -3.79 -8.36 -18.17
N VAL A 99 -3.04 -8.85 -17.18
CA VAL A 99 -1.80 -9.62 -17.42
C VAL A 99 -2.00 -10.93 -18.18
N HIS A 100 -3.24 -11.36 -18.37
CA HIS A 100 -3.62 -12.53 -19.15
C HIS A 100 -4.20 -12.16 -20.52
N GLY A 101 -4.12 -10.89 -20.93
CA GLY A 101 -4.63 -10.41 -22.21
C GLY A 101 -6.16 -10.27 -22.27
N ARG A 102 -6.87 -10.34 -21.13
CA ARG A 102 -8.34 -10.23 -21.09
C ARG A 102 -8.77 -8.78 -20.94
N PRO A 103 -9.89 -8.35 -21.57
CA PRO A 103 -10.46 -7.02 -21.37
C PRO A 103 -10.73 -6.75 -19.89
N LYS A 104 -10.20 -5.63 -19.40
CA LYS A 104 -10.36 -5.17 -18.03
C LYS A 104 -11.51 -4.16 -17.98
N PRO A 105 -12.56 -4.40 -17.17
CA PRO A 105 -13.66 -3.45 -17.03
C PRO A 105 -13.18 -2.09 -16.53
N ALA A 106 -13.85 -1.01 -16.96
CA ALA A 106 -13.47 0.35 -16.59
C ALA A 106 -13.47 0.61 -15.07
N MET A 107 -14.41 0.00 -14.33
CA MET A 107 -14.52 0.18 -12.86
C MET A 107 -13.62 -0.79 -12.07
N ARG A 108 -12.78 -1.59 -12.73
CA ARG A 108 -11.92 -2.57 -12.07
C ARG A 108 -10.99 -1.89 -11.06
N GLY A 109 -11.14 -2.24 -9.79
CA GLY A 109 -10.34 -1.71 -8.69
C GLY A 109 -10.81 -0.38 -8.09
N TRP A 110 -11.66 0.39 -8.77
CA TRP A 110 -12.11 1.70 -8.29
C TRP A 110 -12.95 1.64 -7.01
N ILE A 111 -13.79 0.62 -6.87
CA ILE A 111 -14.62 0.43 -5.67
C ILE A 111 -13.75 0.33 -4.42
N HIS A 112 -12.68 -0.48 -4.46
CA HIS A 112 -11.73 -0.60 -3.35
C HIS A 112 -10.84 0.63 -3.21
N ALA A 113 -10.52 1.33 -4.30
CA ALA A 113 -9.76 2.58 -4.24
C ALA A 113 -10.53 3.68 -3.50
N VAL A 114 -11.86 3.74 -3.64
CA VAL A 114 -12.72 4.63 -2.86
C VAL A 114 -12.90 4.12 -1.43
N ALA A 115 -13.03 2.80 -1.23
CA ALA A 115 -13.18 2.22 0.10
C ALA A 115 -11.93 2.42 0.97
N ALA A 116 -10.71 2.43 0.41
CA ALA A 116 -9.47 2.59 1.15
C ALA A 116 -9.43 3.86 2.03
N PRO A 117 -9.58 5.10 1.52
CA PRO A 117 -9.60 6.29 2.37
C PRO A 117 -10.80 6.33 3.33
N LEU A 118 -11.97 5.79 2.95
CA LEU A 118 -13.13 5.68 3.83
C LEU A 118 -12.87 4.74 5.02
N SER A 119 -12.20 3.61 4.76
CA SER A 119 -11.81 2.62 5.77
C SER A 119 -10.79 3.20 6.75
N LEU A 120 -9.86 4.01 6.26
CA LEU A 120 -8.89 4.72 7.08
C LEU A 120 -9.60 5.72 8.00
N ALA A 121 -10.47 6.57 7.44
CA ALA A 121 -11.20 7.57 8.21
C ALA A 121 -12.08 6.92 9.29
N ALA A 122 -12.83 5.87 8.93
CA ALA A 122 -13.63 5.10 9.89
C ALA A 122 -12.74 4.47 10.97
N GLY A 123 -11.65 3.81 10.59
CA GLY A 123 -10.71 3.23 11.55
C GLY A 123 -10.11 4.25 12.53
N ILE A 124 -9.76 5.45 12.08
CA ILE A 124 -9.28 6.54 12.95
C ILE A 124 -10.34 6.92 13.97
N VAL A 125 -11.58 7.18 13.51
CA VAL A 125 -12.69 7.52 14.42
C VAL A 125 -12.92 6.39 15.42
N LEU A 126 -12.90 5.13 14.97
CA LEU A 126 -13.09 3.98 15.84
C LEU A 126 -12.02 3.91 16.95
N ILE A 127 -10.75 4.16 16.63
CA ILE A 127 -9.65 4.23 17.61
C ILE A 127 -9.84 5.38 18.60
N CYS A 128 -10.33 6.54 18.13
CA CYS A 128 -10.61 7.69 18.98
C CYS A 128 -11.74 7.39 20.00
N LEU A 129 -12.75 6.62 19.59
CA LEU A 129 -13.87 6.23 20.43
C LEU A 129 -13.54 5.07 21.39
N ALA A 130 -12.47 4.32 21.15
CA ALA A 130 -12.07 3.20 22.00
C ALA A 130 -11.40 3.67 23.30
N HIS A 131 -11.90 3.21 24.45
CA HIS A 131 -11.32 3.47 25.76
C HIS A 131 -10.33 2.38 26.19
N GLY A 132 -9.17 2.80 26.71
CA GLY A 132 -8.11 1.89 27.16
C GLY A 132 -7.18 1.41 26.03
N ALA A 133 -5.93 1.09 26.41
CA ALA A 133 -4.89 0.74 25.45
C ALA A 133 -5.22 -0.51 24.63
N SER A 134 -5.74 -1.56 25.28
CA SER A 134 -6.04 -2.84 24.62
C SER A 134 -7.11 -2.70 23.52
N LEU A 135 -8.18 -1.96 23.79
CA LEU A 135 -9.27 -1.76 22.83
C LEU A 135 -8.83 -0.87 21.67
N LYS A 136 -8.01 0.17 21.93
CA LYS A 136 -7.39 0.99 20.88
C LYS A 136 -6.51 0.17 19.95
N TRP A 137 -5.68 -0.72 20.49
CA TRP A 137 -4.88 -1.65 19.68
C TRP A 137 -5.75 -2.60 18.87
N ALA A 138 -6.83 -3.14 19.45
CA ALA A 138 -7.78 -3.97 18.71
C ALA A 138 -8.42 -3.24 17.52
N CYS A 139 -8.80 -1.97 17.71
CA CYS A 139 -9.33 -1.13 16.63
C CYS A 139 -8.26 -0.79 15.59
N ALA A 140 -7.01 -0.55 16.01
CA ALA A 140 -5.89 -0.30 15.12
C ALA A 140 -5.55 -1.52 14.24
N VAL A 141 -5.66 -2.73 14.79
CA VAL A 141 -5.52 -3.97 14.04
C VAL A 141 -6.61 -4.08 12.97
N PHE A 142 -7.87 -3.83 13.31
CA PHE A 142 -8.97 -3.86 12.34
C PHE A 142 -8.80 -2.80 11.24
N MET A 143 -8.47 -1.56 11.62
CA MET A 143 -8.16 -0.48 10.68
C MET A 143 -7.05 -0.90 9.71
N THR A 144 -5.93 -1.41 10.24
CA THR A 144 -4.77 -1.81 9.43
C THR A 144 -5.12 -2.94 8.48
N SER A 145 -5.81 -3.99 8.95
CA SER A 145 -6.26 -5.09 8.09
C SER A 145 -7.18 -4.59 6.96
N SER A 146 -8.13 -3.70 7.26
CA SER A 146 -9.03 -3.13 6.26
C SER A 146 -8.31 -2.24 5.25
N LEU A 147 -7.37 -1.41 5.71
CA LEU A 147 -6.58 -0.55 4.85
C LEU A 147 -5.68 -1.35 3.92
N VAL A 148 -5.02 -2.39 4.45
CA VAL A 148 -4.18 -3.29 3.65
C VAL A 148 -5.01 -4.02 2.60
N LEU A 149 -6.21 -4.52 2.96
CA LEU A 149 -7.10 -5.16 2.01
C LEU A 149 -7.51 -4.22 0.87
N PHE A 150 -8.11 -3.07 1.20
CA PHE A 150 -8.65 -2.18 0.17
C PHE A 150 -7.55 -1.52 -0.65
N THR A 151 -6.44 -1.13 -0.03
CA THR A 151 -5.31 -0.51 -0.73
C THR A 151 -4.61 -1.51 -1.64
N ASN A 152 -4.29 -2.72 -1.15
CA ASN A 152 -3.64 -3.72 -1.99
C ASN A 152 -4.55 -4.12 -3.17
N SER A 153 -5.84 -4.33 -2.91
CA SER A 153 -6.80 -4.69 -3.95
C SER A 153 -6.96 -3.60 -5.00
N ALA A 154 -7.03 -2.33 -4.56
CA ALA A 154 -7.01 -1.19 -5.46
C ALA A 154 -5.72 -1.13 -6.29
N CYS A 155 -4.55 -1.27 -5.66
CA CYS A 155 -3.25 -1.27 -6.36
C CYS A 155 -3.15 -2.40 -7.38
N TYR A 156 -3.52 -3.62 -7.00
CA TYR A 156 -3.53 -4.80 -7.86
C TYR A 156 -4.41 -4.57 -9.09
N HIS A 157 -5.62 -4.06 -8.87
CA HIS A 157 -6.61 -3.90 -9.92
C HIS A 157 -6.51 -2.58 -10.69
N LEU A 158 -5.85 -1.55 -10.19
CA LEU A 158 -5.68 -0.28 -10.92
C LEU A 158 -4.37 -0.20 -11.69
N GLY A 159 -3.31 -0.88 -11.28
CA GLY A 159 -2.01 -0.79 -11.95
C GLY A 159 -1.84 -1.73 -13.15
N ASP A 160 -0.96 -1.32 -14.07
CA ASP A 160 -0.48 -2.12 -15.21
C ASP A 160 0.92 -2.63 -14.86
N TRP A 161 0.96 -3.71 -14.08
CA TRP A 161 2.19 -4.22 -13.51
C TRP A 161 2.83 -5.31 -14.37
N SER A 162 4.14 -5.52 -14.19
CA SER A 162 4.81 -6.70 -14.74
C SER A 162 4.17 -8.00 -14.23
N PRO A 163 4.31 -9.14 -14.95
CA PRO A 163 3.72 -10.41 -14.51
C PRO A 163 4.12 -10.81 -13.08
N ARG A 164 5.39 -10.61 -12.72
CA ARG A 164 5.91 -10.91 -11.37
C ARG A 164 5.22 -10.09 -10.28
N VAL A 165 5.07 -8.77 -10.50
CA VAL A 165 4.43 -7.89 -9.53
C VAL A 165 2.94 -8.19 -9.43
N SER A 166 2.27 -8.46 -10.55
CA SER A 166 0.86 -8.86 -10.56
C SER A 166 0.62 -10.15 -9.78
N ASP A 167 1.52 -11.13 -9.88
CA ASP A 167 1.42 -12.38 -9.13
C ASP A 167 1.58 -12.17 -7.62
N VAL A 168 2.51 -11.32 -7.20
CA VAL A 168 2.70 -10.98 -5.78
C VAL A 168 1.47 -10.25 -5.23
N LEU A 169 1.02 -9.19 -5.93
CA LEU A 169 -0.14 -8.41 -5.50
C LEU A 169 -1.41 -9.26 -5.43
N ARG A 170 -1.61 -10.18 -6.38
CA ARG A 170 -2.71 -11.15 -6.38
C ARG A 170 -2.67 -12.08 -5.16
N ARG A 171 -1.48 -12.56 -4.76
CA ARG A 171 -1.32 -13.41 -3.58
C ARG A 171 -1.65 -12.65 -2.31
N ILE A 172 -1.14 -11.43 -2.18
CA ILE A 172 -1.47 -10.56 -1.06
C ILE A 172 -2.98 -10.30 -1.02
N ASP A 173 -3.60 -10.06 -2.18
CA ASP A 173 -5.04 -9.79 -2.28
C ASP A 173 -5.89 -10.95 -1.77
N HIS A 174 -5.52 -12.20 -2.12
CA HIS A 174 -6.20 -13.39 -1.61
C HIS A 174 -6.00 -13.57 -0.10
N VAL A 175 -4.78 -13.38 0.40
CA VAL A 175 -4.48 -13.58 1.82
C VAL A 175 -5.10 -12.49 2.71
N ASN A 176 -5.26 -11.28 2.18
CA ASN A 176 -5.84 -10.15 2.91
C ASN A 176 -7.27 -10.42 3.40
N ILE A 177 -8.02 -11.32 2.76
CA ILE A 177 -9.35 -11.71 3.22
C ILE A 177 -9.26 -12.34 4.62
N PHE A 178 -8.30 -13.23 4.87
CA PHE A 178 -8.09 -13.85 6.19
C PHE A 178 -7.66 -12.81 7.23
N LEU A 179 -6.78 -11.88 6.84
CA LEU A 179 -6.36 -10.76 7.70
C LEU A 179 -7.52 -9.85 8.09
N LEU A 180 -8.44 -9.56 7.16
CA LEU A 180 -9.63 -8.77 7.46
C LEU A 180 -10.58 -9.51 8.40
N ILE A 181 -10.77 -10.81 8.21
CA ILE A 181 -11.62 -11.61 9.11
C ILE A 181 -11.03 -11.62 10.53
N ALA A 182 -9.74 -11.90 10.68
CA ALA A 182 -9.07 -11.83 11.98
C ALA A 182 -9.09 -10.42 12.59
N GLY A 183 -8.86 -9.42 11.74
CA GLY A 183 -8.96 -8.01 12.12
C GLY A 183 -10.35 -7.66 12.64
N THR A 184 -11.42 -8.21 12.05
CA THR A 184 -12.82 -7.98 12.46
C THR A 184 -13.12 -8.61 13.83
N TYR A 185 -12.67 -9.85 14.04
CA TYR A 185 -12.86 -10.55 15.32
C TYR A 185 -12.12 -9.90 16.49
N THR A 186 -11.02 -9.19 16.21
CA THR A 186 -10.16 -8.62 17.25
C THR A 186 -10.89 -7.57 18.12
N PRO A 187 -11.52 -6.50 17.58
CA PRO A 187 -12.29 -5.56 18.39
C PRO A 187 -13.70 -6.07 18.75
N VAL A 188 -14.40 -6.81 17.87
CA VAL A 188 -15.78 -7.22 18.16
C VAL A 188 -15.86 -8.17 19.36
N SER A 189 -14.83 -9.00 19.57
CA SER A 189 -14.76 -9.95 20.69
C SER A 189 -14.64 -9.28 22.06
N PHE A 190 -14.38 -7.97 22.13
CA PHE A 190 -14.49 -7.21 23.39
C PHE A 190 -15.92 -7.09 23.90
N ALA A 191 -16.93 -7.42 23.09
CA ALA A 191 -18.28 -7.61 23.58
C ALA A 191 -18.43 -8.83 24.50
N LEU A 192 -17.46 -9.73 24.57
CA LEU A 192 -17.50 -10.95 25.36
C LEU A 192 -16.52 -10.89 26.53
N GLU A 193 -16.70 -11.79 27.49
CA GLU A 193 -15.79 -11.95 28.62
C GLU A 193 -14.35 -12.24 28.17
N PRO A 194 -13.33 -11.85 28.97
CA PRO A 194 -11.92 -11.98 28.59
C PRO A 194 -11.50 -13.37 28.13
N PHE A 195 -12.04 -14.44 28.73
CA PHE A 195 -11.73 -15.82 28.33
C PHE A 195 -12.13 -16.09 26.88
N TRP A 196 -13.40 -15.84 26.52
CA TRP A 196 -13.93 -16.05 25.18
C TRP A 196 -13.30 -15.11 24.16
N ARG A 197 -13.08 -13.85 24.56
CA ARG A 197 -12.34 -12.88 23.75
C ARG A 197 -10.96 -13.40 23.36
N ASN A 198 -10.19 -13.87 24.33
CA ASN A 198 -8.83 -14.35 24.09
C ASN A 198 -8.82 -15.63 23.25
N ILE A 199 -9.76 -16.56 23.48
CA ILE A 199 -9.93 -17.75 22.62
C ILE A 199 -10.18 -17.32 21.17
N ILE A 200 -11.09 -16.35 20.96
CA ILE A 200 -11.44 -15.90 19.63
C ILE A 200 -10.22 -15.32 18.91
N ILE A 201 -9.53 -14.39 19.56
CA ILE A 201 -8.36 -13.73 18.99
C ILE A 201 -7.25 -14.74 18.68
N ILE A 202 -6.85 -15.58 19.66
CA ILE A 202 -5.73 -16.51 19.49
C ILE A 202 -6.02 -17.53 18.39
N SER A 203 -7.20 -18.16 18.43
CA SER A 203 -7.54 -19.19 17.44
C SER A 203 -7.67 -18.61 16.03
N MET A 204 -8.30 -17.43 15.89
CA MET A 204 -8.46 -16.79 14.58
C MET A 204 -7.13 -16.33 13.97
N TRP A 205 -6.24 -15.76 14.78
CA TRP A 205 -4.90 -15.38 14.30
C TRP A 205 -4.04 -16.60 14.00
N ALA A 206 -4.13 -17.68 14.78
CA ALA A 206 -3.46 -18.94 14.47
C ALA A 206 -3.93 -19.52 13.13
N CYS A 207 -5.25 -19.61 12.91
CA CYS A 207 -5.81 -20.03 11.62
C CYS A 207 -5.37 -19.13 10.47
N THR A 208 -5.29 -17.81 10.71
CA THR A 208 -4.85 -16.83 9.71
C THR A 208 -3.40 -17.07 9.33
N VAL A 209 -2.50 -17.17 10.31
CA VAL A 209 -1.08 -17.47 10.07
C VAL A 209 -0.91 -18.77 9.29
N ILE A 210 -1.63 -19.83 9.66
CA ILE A 210 -1.62 -21.11 8.91
C ILE A 210 -2.08 -20.89 7.47
N ALA A 211 -3.16 -20.15 7.24
CA ALA A 211 -3.66 -19.84 5.90
C ALA A 211 -2.63 -19.03 5.08
N ILE A 212 -1.96 -18.04 5.68
CA ILE A 212 -0.89 -17.28 5.04
C ILE A 212 0.26 -18.21 4.62
N ILE A 213 0.73 -19.05 5.55
CA ILE A 213 1.82 -19.99 5.30
C ILE A 213 1.48 -20.93 4.14
N ILE A 214 0.27 -21.50 4.12
CA ILE A 214 -0.20 -22.36 3.01
C ILE A 214 -0.17 -21.59 1.69
N HIS A 215 -0.65 -20.35 1.65
CA HIS A 215 -0.69 -19.54 0.41
C HIS A 215 0.69 -19.09 -0.08
N VAL A 216 1.64 -18.90 0.84
CA VAL A 216 3.01 -18.47 0.51
C VAL A 216 3.88 -19.64 0.09
N ILE A 217 3.83 -20.76 0.82
CA ILE A 217 4.70 -21.93 0.59
C ILE A 217 4.15 -22.82 -0.52
N TRP A 218 2.84 -23.09 -0.53
CA TRP A 218 2.24 -24.07 -1.43
C TRP A 218 1.65 -23.42 -2.69
N ILE A 219 2.54 -22.94 -3.55
CA ILE A 219 2.19 -22.22 -4.79
C ILE A 219 1.21 -23.00 -5.69
N ASN A 220 1.34 -24.34 -5.73
CA ASN A 220 0.52 -25.23 -6.56
C ASN A 220 -0.57 -25.95 -5.75
N ALA A 221 -0.99 -25.42 -4.60
CA ALA A 221 -2.03 -26.07 -3.80
C ALA A 221 -3.33 -26.23 -4.62
N PRO A 222 -4.03 -27.36 -4.45
CA PRO A 222 -5.25 -27.62 -5.19
C PRO A 222 -6.34 -26.62 -4.79
N ARG A 223 -7.16 -26.17 -5.75
CA ARG A 223 -8.18 -25.13 -5.54
C ARG A 223 -9.18 -25.45 -4.42
N TRP A 224 -9.45 -26.74 -4.18
CA TRP A 224 -10.36 -27.18 -3.11
C TRP A 224 -9.82 -26.84 -1.73
N LEU A 225 -8.50 -26.83 -1.52
CA LEU A 225 -7.89 -26.52 -0.22
C LEU A 225 -8.23 -25.08 0.20
N TYR A 226 -8.11 -24.14 -0.72
CA TYR A 226 -8.47 -22.74 -0.47
C TYR A 226 -9.96 -22.60 -0.12
N THR A 227 -10.82 -23.34 -0.82
CA THR A 227 -12.27 -23.34 -0.57
C THR A 227 -12.58 -23.84 0.85
N VAL A 228 -11.91 -24.91 1.29
CA VAL A 228 -12.06 -25.46 2.65
C VAL A 228 -11.63 -24.43 3.70
N VAL A 229 -10.50 -23.75 3.50
CA VAL A 229 -10.04 -22.69 4.42
C VAL A 229 -11.09 -21.57 4.53
N TYR A 230 -11.67 -21.12 3.42
CA TYR A 230 -12.75 -20.11 3.47
C TYR A 230 -13.98 -20.59 4.23
N ILE A 231 -14.38 -21.86 4.06
CA ILE A 231 -15.51 -22.45 4.78
C ILE A 231 -15.24 -22.48 6.29
N ILE A 232 -14.04 -22.88 6.71
CA ILE A 232 -13.65 -22.92 8.12
C ILE A 232 -13.80 -21.53 8.76
N PHE A 233 -13.27 -20.50 8.11
CA PHE A 233 -13.39 -19.11 8.59
C PHE A 233 -14.85 -18.62 8.61
N GLY A 234 -15.67 -19.03 7.64
CA GLY A 234 -17.09 -18.68 7.58
C GLY A 234 -17.91 -19.33 8.70
N ILE A 235 -17.74 -20.63 8.91
CA ILE A 235 -18.44 -21.40 9.97
C ILE A 235 -18.00 -20.93 11.35
N TYR A 236 -16.73 -20.59 11.53
CA TYR A 236 -16.20 -20.10 12.79
C TYR A 236 -17.03 -18.95 13.38
N GLY A 237 -17.47 -18.02 12.53
CA GLY A 237 -18.31 -16.90 12.99
C GLY A 237 -19.63 -17.34 13.58
N LEU A 238 -20.26 -18.35 12.99
CA LEU A 238 -21.54 -18.88 13.44
C LEU A 238 -21.44 -19.50 14.84
N ALA A 239 -20.29 -20.07 15.20
CA ALA A 239 -20.09 -20.74 16.48
C ALA A 239 -20.29 -19.82 17.69
N TYR A 240 -20.02 -18.51 17.55
CA TYR A 240 -20.10 -17.54 18.64
C TYR A 240 -21.32 -16.62 18.56
N MET A 241 -22.19 -16.76 17.55
CA MET A 241 -23.32 -15.84 17.34
C MET A 241 -24.28 -15.79 18.52
N VAL A 242 -24.55 -16.94 19.17
CA VAL A 242 -25.41 -16.99 20.37
C VAL A 242 -24.78 -16.22 21.53
N MET A 243 -23.45 -16.25 21.66
CA MET A 243 -22.75 -15.49 22.70
C MET A 243 -22.83 -13.99 22.45
N PHE A 244 -22.62 -13.55 21.21
CA PHE A 244 -22.80 -12.15 20.82
C PHE A 244 -24.26 -11.70 20.97
N TRP A 245 -25.23 -12.56 20.67
CA TRP A 245 -26.64 -12.27 20.81
C TRP A 245 -27.04 -11.95 22.25
N ASN A 246 -26.50 -12.72 23.19
CA ASN A 246 -26.79 -12.58 24.62
C ASN A 246 -25.85 -11.61 25.35
N SER A 247 -24.83 -11.07 24.67
CA SER A 247 -23.91 -10.12 25.26
C SER A 247 -24.59 -8.77 25.51
N PRO A 248 -24.40 -8.14 26.69
CA PRO A 248 -24.92 -6.80 26.97
C PRO A 248 -24.26 -5.71 26.11
N TYR A 249 -23.09 -5.97 25.53
CA TYR A 249 -22.33 -5.01 24.72
C TYR A 249 -22.50 -5.19 23.21
N ALA A 250 -23.14 -6.28 22.76
CA ALA A 250 -23.41 -6.54 21.34
C ALA A 250 -24.91 -6.62 21.05
N GLY A 251 -25.58 -7.64 21.60
CA GLY A 251 -27.00 -7.87 21.42
C GLY A 251 -27.43 -8.24 19.99
N PRO A 252 -28.76 -8.33 19.76
CA PRO A 252 -29.33 -8.78 18.48
C PRO A 252 -28.92 -7.92 17.28
N ALA A 253 -28.83 -6.60 17.44
CA ALA A 253 -28.52 -5.68 16.35
C ALA A 253 -27.11 -5.93 15.77
N VAL A 254 -26.12 -6.13 16.65
CA VAL A 254 -24.75 -6.47 16.24
C VAL A 254 -24.73 -7.82 15.52
N VAL A 255 -25.42 -8.83 16.02
CA VAL A 255 -25.47 -10.15 15.36
C VAL A 255 -26.13 -10.07 13.98
N VAL A 256 -27.23 -9.33 13.83
CA VAL A 256 -27.88 -9.13 12.52
C VAL A 256 -26.93 -8.45 11.54
N LEU A 257 -26.15 -7.46 11.98
CA LEU A 257 -25.13 -6.81 11.14
C LEU A 257 -23.98 -7.76 10.77
N LEU A 258 -23.50 -8.59 11.72
CA LEU A 258 -22.46 -9.58 11.44
C LEU A 258 -22.93 -10.62 10.41
N CYS A 259 -24.16 -11.14 10.57
CA CYS A 259 -24.79 -12.07 9.64
C CYS A 259 -25.05 -11.43 8.27
N SER A 260 -25.57 -10.20 8.24
CA SER A 260 -25.80 -9.46 6.99
C SER A 260 -24.50 -9.21 6.25
N GLY A 261 -23.45 -8.81 6.98
CA GLY A 261 -22.12 -8.62 6.40
C GLY A 261 -21.53 -9.92 5.85
N GLY A 262 -21.67 -11.02 6.60
CA GLY A 262 -21.31 -12.37 6.15
C GLY A 262 -22.06 -12.78 4.88
N ALA A 263 -23.36 -12.51 4.81
CA ALA A 263 -24.18 -12.77 3.63
C ALA A 263 -23.71 -11.94 2.42
N CYS A 264 -23.38 -10.65 2.59
CA CYS A 264 -22.81 -9.83 1.52
C CYS A 264 -21.50 -10.42 0.96
N TYR A 265 -20.59 -10.88 1.84
CA TYR A 265 -19.35 -11.54 1.40
C TYR A 265 -19.64 -12.83 0.62
N ILE A 266 -20.53 -13.67 1.13
CA ILE A 266 -20.89 -14.95 0.49
C ILE A 266 -21.55 -14.71 -0.86
N LEU A 267 -22.55 -13.82 -0.94
CA LEU A 267 -23.24 -13.50 -2.19
C LEU A 267 -22.27 -12.93 -3.23
N GLY A 268 -21.38 -12.02 -2.82
CA GLY A 268 -20.31 -11.53 -3.69
C GLY A 268 -19.42 -12.67 -4.20
N ALA A 269 -18.97 -13.56 -3.30
CA ALA A 269 -18.12 -14.70 -3.65
C ALA A 269 -18.81 -15.69 -4.59
N ILE A 270 -20.11 -15.92 -4.43
CA ILE A 270 -20.94 -16.74 -5.34
C ILE A 270 -20.97 -16.09 -6.72
N VAL A 271 -21.24 -14.79 -6.82
CA VAL A 271 -21.22 -14.06 -8.11
C VAL A 271 -19.85 -14.15 -8.77
N TYR A 272 -18.77 -14.02 -7.99
CA TYR A 272 -17.41 -14.17 -8.49
C TYR A 272 -17.14 -15.59 -9.04
N ALA A 273 -17.56 -16.62 -8.31
CA ALA A 273 -17.36 -18.02 -8.68
C ALA A 273 -18.16 -18.41 -9.93
N LEU A 274 -19.44 -18.01 -9.98
CA LEU A 274 -20.34 -18.27 -11.10
C LEU A 274 -20.06 -17.40 -12.33
N ARG A 275 -19.31 -16.30 -12.13
CA ARG A 275 -19.08 -15.23 -13.12
C ARG A 275 -20.38 -14.67 -13.70
N LYS A 276 -21.44 -14.67 -12.88
CA LYS A 276 -22.78 -14.20 -13.22
C LYS A 276 -23.46 -13.59 -11.98
N PRO A 277 -24.22 -12.49 -12.14
CA PRO A 277 -24.49 -11.79 -13.38
C PRO A 277 -23.29 -10.95 -13.86
N ASP A 278 -23.25 -10.63 -15.15
CA ASP A 278 -22.20 -9.81 -15.78
C ASP A 278 -22.85 -8.65 -16.55
N PRO A 279 -23.36 -7.63 -15.83
CA PRO A 279 -24.35 -6.69 -16.38
C PRO A 279 -23.76 -5.79 -17.47
N TRP A 280 -22.54 -5.29 -17.30
CA TRP A 280 -21.84 -4.49 -18.31
C TRP A 280 -20.36 -4.91 -18.38
N PRO A 281 -20.00 -5.97 -19.14
CA PRO A 281 -18.67 -6.58 -19.08
C PRO A 281 -17.50 -5.62 -19.36
N ARG A 282 -17.73 -4.52 -20.09
CA ARG A 282 -16.73 -3.49 -20.38
C ARG A 282 -16.57 -2.43 -19.27
N VAL A 283 -17.54 -2.30 -18.38
CA VAL A 283 -17.61 -1.21 -17.37
C VAL A 283 -17.71 -1.77 -15.96
N PHE A 284 -18.71 -2.61 -15.71
CA PHE A 284 -19.06 -3.16 -14.40
C PHE A 284 -19.58 -4.58 -14.59
N GLY A 285 -18.74 -5.56 -14.26
CA GLY A 285 -19.03 -6.97 -14.42
C GLY A 285 -19.17 -7.72 -13.09
N PHE A 286 -19.12 -9.05 -13.16
CA PHE A 286 -19.23 -9.93 -11.98
C PHE A 286 -18.16 -9.64 -10.91
N HIS A 287 -16.96 -9.20 -11.31
CA HIS A 287 -15.86 -8.89 -10.40
C HIS A 287 -16.15 -7.62 -9.60
N GLU A 288 -16.77 -6.63 -10.24
CA GLU A 288 -17.16 -5.39 -9.58
C GLU A 288 -18.34 -5.63 -8.63
N ILE A 289 -19.26 -6.54 -8.95
CA ILE A 289 -20.31 -6.98 -8.00
C ILE A 289 -19.68 -7.67 -6.78
N PHE A 290 -18.66 -8.50 -6.98
CA PHE A 290 -17.91 -9.08 -5.87
C PHE A 290 -17.28 -7.99 -4.98
N HIS A 291 -16.66 -6.97 -5.56
CA HIS A 291 -16.13 -5.82 -4.81
C HIS A 291 -17.22 -5.00 -4.10
N CYS A 292 -18.42 -4.89 -4.66
CA CYS A 292 -19.55 -4.29 -3.96
C CYS A 292 -19.94 -5.13 -2.73
N GLY A 293 -20.00 -6.45 -2.87
CA GLY A 293 -20.29 -7.37 -1.77
C GLY A 293 -19.26 -7.29 -0.64
N THR A 294 -17.97 -7.18 -0.97
CA THR A 294 -16.90 -7.02 0.02
C THR A 294 -16.99 -5.68 0.77
N VAL A 295 -17.24 -4.57 0.07
CA VAL A 295 -17.41 -3.26 0.72
C VAL A 295 -18.68 -3.20 1.56
N ALA A 296 -19.80 -3.75 1.09
CA ALA A 296 -21.05 -3.82 1.86
C ALA A 296 -20.89 -4.71 3.10
N GLY A 297 -20.21 -5.85 2.96
CA GLY A 297 -19.87 -6.74 4.08
C GLY A 297 -19.03 -6.03 5.14
N TYR A 298 -17.98 -5.35 4.70
CA TYR A 298 -17.13 -4.54 5.56
C TYR A 298 -17.91 -3.42 6.27
N ALA A 299 -18.78 -2.71 5.55
CA ALA A 299 -19.59 -1.64 6.15
C ALA A 299 -20.49 -2.17 7.27
N CYS A 300 -21.15 -3.31 7.07
CA CYS A 300 -21.95 -3.95 8.12
C CYS A 300 -21.11 -4.28 9.35
N HIS A 301 -19.94 -4.90 9.15
CA HIS A 301 -19.04 -5.27 10.24
C HIS A 301 -18.43 -4.06 10.95
N MET A 302 -18.08 -3.01 10.22
CA MET A 302 -17.60 -1.75 10.78
C MET A 302 -18.66 -1.11 11.69
N VAL A 303 -19.92 -1.03 11.23
CA VAL A 303 -21.02 -0.50 12.04
C VAL A 303 -21.26 -1.36 13.28
N ALA A 304 -21.23 -2.70 13.13
CA ALA A 304 -21.35 -3.62 14.25
C ALA A 304 -20.26 -3.38 15.31
N ILE A 305 -19.01 -3.16 14.88
CA ILE A 305 -17.90 -2.87 15.78
C ILE A 305 -18.09 -1.50 16.44
N TYR A 306 -18.51 -0.45 15.72
CA TYR A 306 -18.82 0.85 16.34
C TYR A 306 -19.85 0.71 17.46
N MET A 307 -20.92 -0.06 17.24
CA MET A 307 -21.93 -0.31 18.26
C MET A 307 -21.34 -0.97 19.50
N VAL A 308 -20.48 -1.98 19.33
CA VAL A 308 -19.77 -2.62 20.44
C VAL A 308 -18.88 -1.63 21.19
N ILE A 309 -18.07 -0.84 20.47
CA ILE A 309 -17.15 0.13 21.09
C ILE A 309 -17.91 1.18 21.91
N VAL A 310 -19.02 1.70 21.39
CA VAL A 310 -19.85 2.69 22.09
C VAL A 310 -20.56 2.06 23.28
N ALA A 311 -21.04 0.82 23.17
CA ALA A 311 -21.69 0.12 24.28
C ALA A 311 -20.73 -0.15 25.45
N LEU A 312 -19.43 -0.33 25.17
CA LEU A 312 -18.37 -0.51 26.18
C LEU A 312 -17.98 0.79 26.93
N TRP A 313 -18.63 1.92 26.66
CA TRP A 313 -18.39 3.16 27.39
C TRP A 313 -19.05 3.17 28.79
N HIS A 314 -20.00 2.26 29.01
CA HIS A 314 -20.76 2.11 30.25
C HIS A 314 -20.26 0.91 31.05
#